data_AF-A0A929SMS4-F1
#
_entry.id   AF-A0A929SMS4-F1
#
_cell.length_a   1.000
_cell.length_b   1.000
_cell.length_c   1.000
_cell.angle_alpha   90.00
_cell.angle_beta   90.00
_cell.angle_gamma   90.00
#
_symmetry.space_group_name_H-M   'P 1'
#
loop_
_entity.id
_entity.type
_entity.pdbx_description
1 polymer ?
#
loop_
_entity_poly.entity_id
_entity_poly.type
_entity_poly.pdbx_seq_one_letter_code
_entity_poly.pdbx_strand_id
1 'polypeptide(L)'
;MKNISFIYENKEYNYILEKDYREAFNLDDFQKKYTDYFINYDYILGDYASDSLRLKGFNLKTNKNYNKINDYNKINDYIDKYCNYGCKYFILKSCK
;
A
#
# COMPACT_ATOMS: atom_id res chain seq x y z
N MET A 1 7.53 -13.40 -4.81
CA MET A 1 6.36 -12.52 -4.77
C MET A 1 5.21 -13.28 -4.12
N LYS A 2 4.52 -12.70 -3.15
CA LYS A 2 3.42 -13.34 -2.41
C LYS A 2 2.09 -12.74 -2.88
N ASN A 3 1.15 -13.59 -3.27
CA ASN A 3 -0.22 -13.16 -3.59
C ASN A 3 -1.01 -13.01 -2.30
N ILE A 4 -1.76 -11.92 -2.20
CA ILE A 4 -2.60 -11.57 -1.08
C ILE A 4 -4.02 -11.43 -1.61
N SER A 5 -4.94 -12.19 -1.01
CA SER A 5 -6.36 -12.13 -1.32
C SER A 5 -7.13 -11.92 -0.02
N PHE A 6 -8.13 -11.04 -0.03
CA PHE A 6 -8.99 -10.80 1.11
C PHE A 6 -10.37 -10.35 0.66
N ILE A 7 -11.35 -10.49 1.55
CA ILE A 7 -12.71 -10.03 1.32
C ILE A 7 -12.91 -8.68 2.03
N TYR A 8 -13.47 -7.72 1.31
CA TYR A 8 -13.95 -6.45 1.84
C TYR A 8 -15.31 -6.15 1.21
N GLU A 9 -16.30 -5.80 2.03
CA GLU A 9 -17.70 -5.58 1.59
C GLU A 9 -18.26 -6.66 0.63
N ASN A 10 -18.05 -7.94 0.96
CA ASN A 10 -18.49 -9.11 0.18
C ASN A 10 -17.88 -9.23 -1.22
N LYS A 11 -16.77 -8.53 -1.50
CA LYS A 11 -15.99 -8.68 -2.73
C LYS A 11 -14.56 -9.10 -2.43
N GLU A 12 -14.01 -9.94 -3.29
CA GLU A 12 -12.62 -10.37 -3.19
C GLU A 12 -11.69 -9.36 -3.89
N TYR A 13 -10.60 -9.00 -3.22
CA TYR A 13 -9.56 -8.14 -3.75
C TYR A 13 -8.22 -8.86 -3.75
N ASN A 14 -7.50 -8.73 -4.86
CA ASN A 14 -6.25 -9.42 -5.10
C ASN A 14 -5.09 -8.43 -5.24
N TYR A 15 -4.00 -8.70 -4.53
CA TYR A 15 -2.79 -7.89 -4.52
C TYR A 15 -1.55 -8.77 -4.59
N ILE A 16 -0.47 -8.21 -5.14
CA ILE A 16 0.88 -8.79 -5.08
C ILE A 16 1.70 -7.99 -4.07
N LEU A 17 2.27 -8.68 -3.09
CA LEU A 17 3.28 -8.12 -2.19
C LEU A 17 4.60 -8.01 -2.95
N GLU A 18 4.89 -6.82 -3.47
CA GLU A 18 6.10 -6.52 -4.24
C GLU A 18 7.30 -6.25 -3.32
N LYS A 19 7.06 -5.66 -2.15
CA LYS A 19 8.10 -5.38 -1.17
C LYS A 19 7.59 -5.57 0.24
N ASP A 20 8.39 -6.22 1.07
CA ASP A 20 8.12 -6.42 2.49
C ASP A 20 9.38 -6.13 3.30
N TYR A 21 9.60 -4.85 3.59
CA TYR A 21 10.80 -4.40 4.27
C TYR A 21 10.65 -4.57 5.77
N ARG A 22 11.49 -5.45 6.36
CA ARG A 22 11.47 -5.84 7.77
C ARG A 22 10.18 -6.55 8.19
N GLU A 23 9.65 -7.42 7.31
CA GLU A 23 8.48 -8.26 7.59
C GLU A 23 7.30 -7.43 8.13
N ALA A 24 7.05 -6.31 7.46
CA ALA A 24 6.07 -5.32 7.88
C ALA A 24 4.63 -5.75 7.58
N PHE A 25 4.44 -6.56 6.53
CA PHE A 25 3.10 -6.90 6.08
C PHE A 25 2.39 -7.83 7.05
N ASN A 26 1.27 -7.34 7.60
CA ASN A 26 0.32 -8.11 8.40
C ASN A 26 -1.07 -7.92 7.77
N LEU A 27 -1.72 -9.04 7.44
CA LEU A 27 -3.01 -9.01 6.74
C LEU A 27 -4.14 -8.42 7.61
N ASP A 28 -4.18 -8.78 8.90
CA ASP A 28 -5.22 -8.31 9.82
C ASP A 28 -5.13 -6.80 10.02
N ASP A 29 -3.93 -6.27 10.20
CA ASP A 29 -3.72 -4.83 10.36
C ASP A 29 -4.03 -4.06 9.08
N PHE A 30 -3.65 -4.61 7.93
CA PHE A 30 -4.01 -4.07 6.64
C PHE A 30 -5.53 -4.01 6.44
N GLN A 31 -6.26 -5.11 6.69
CA GLN A 31 -7.72 -5.16 6.55
C GLN A 31 -8.43 -4.17 7.48
N LYS A 32 -7.93 -3.95 8.70
CA LYS A 32 -8.49 -2.93 9.62
C LYS A 32 -8.35 -1.50 9.12
N LYS A 33 -7.35 -1.22 8.28
CA LYS A 33 -7.08 0.13 7.72
C LYS A 33 -7.60 0.31 6.30
N TYR A 34 -7.91 -0.79 5.62
CA TYR A 34 -8.41 -0.76 4.26
C TYR A 34 -9.82 -0.18 4.19
N THR A 35 -10.09 0.59 3.14
CA THR A 35 -11.38 1.19 2.83
C THR A 35 -11.53 1.27 1.32
N ASP A 36 -12.74 1.53 0.81
CA ASP A 36 -13.03 1.67 -0.63
C ASP A 36 -12.18 2.72 -1.35
N TYR A 37 -11.64 3.68 -0.60
CA TYR A 37 -10.68 4.66 -1.11
C TYR A 37 -9.50 3.99 -1.84
N PHE A 38 -9.00 2.85 -1.32
CA PHE A 38 -7.82 2.18 -1.85
C PHE A 38 -8.07 1.36 -3.13
N ILE A 39 -9.33 1.05 -3.46
CA ILE A 39 -9.72 0.28 -4.65
C ILE A 39 -9.24 0.97 -5.94
N ASN A 40 -9.25 2.30 -5.93
CA ASN A 40 -8.93 3.11 -7.10
C ASN A 40 -7.42 3.24 -7.37
N TYR A 41 -6.58 2.75 -6.47
CA TYR A 41 -5.12 2.87 -6.55
C TYR A 41 -4.47 1.65 -7.19
N ASP A 42 -3.39 1.87 -7.94
CA ASP A 42 -2.60 0.77 -8.50
C ASP A 42 -1.67 0.15 -7.45
N TYR A 43 -1.22 0.96 -6.51
CA TYR A 43 -0.29 0.58 -5.47
C TYR A 43 -0.74 1.10 -4.11
N ILE A 44 -0.48 0.33 -3.06
CA ILE A 44 -0.67 0.75 -1.68
C ILE A 44 0.66 0.58 -0.97
N LEU A 45 1.17 1.68 -0.44
CA LEU A 45 2.26 1.68 0.55
C LEU A 45 1.63 1.56 1.93
N GLY A 46 2.06 0.56 2.69
CA GLY A 46 1.81 0.49 4.12
C GLY A 46 3.10 0.76 4.88
N ASP A 47 3.10 1.72 5.79
CA ASP A 47 4.25 2.02 6.63
C ASP A 47 3.83 2.12 8.11
N TYR A 48 4.72 1.72 9.02
CA TYR A 48 4.45 1.80 10.46
C TYR A 48 5.16 3.01 11.05
N ALA A 49 4.36 3.95 11.55
CA ALA A 49 4.83 5.00 12.43
C ALA A 49 4.65 4.56 13.88
N SER A 50 5.76 4.23 14.55
CA SER A 50 5.74 3.47 15.81
C SER A 50 5.00 2.15 15.59
N ASP A 51 3.81 1.98 16.18
CA ASP A 51 3.00 0.75 16.07
C ASP A 51 1.73 0.92 15.21
N SER A 52 1.47 2.11 14.68
CA SER A 52 0.27 2.37 13.89
C SER A 52 0.55 2.25 12.39
N LEU A 53 -0.17 1.34 11.74
CA LEU A 53 -0.17 1.23 10.28
C LEU A 53 -0.82 2.45 9.62
N ARG A 54 -0.09 3.04 8.68
CA ARG A 54 -0.56 4.08 7.76
C ARG A 54 -0.62 3.49 6.36
N LEU A 55 -1.68 3.77 5.62
CA LEU A 55 -1.83 3.36 4.23
C LEU A 55 -1.86 4.58 3.32
N LYS A 56 -1.15 4.53 2.20
CA LYS A 56 -1.18 5.54 1.15
C LYS A 56 -1.29 4.91 -0.23
N GLY A 57 -2.24 5.41 -1.01
CA GLY A 57 -2.43 5.02 -2.40
C GLY A 57 -1.49 5.74 -3.36
N PHE A 58 -0.97 4.99 -4.34
CA PHE A 58 -0.18 5.48 -5.46
C PHE A 58 -0.70 4.91 -6.79
N ASN A 59 -0.47 5.65 -7.88
CA ASN A 59 -0.95 5.37 -9.22
C ASN A 59 0.17 5.47 -10.24
N LEU A 60 0.08 4.64 -11.26
CA LEU A 60 0.86 4.80 -12.49
C LEU A 60 0.31 5.99 -13.27
N LYS A 61 1.16 6.62 -14.10
CA LYS A 61 0.76 7.74 -14.96
C LYS A 61 -0.39 7.41 -15.92
N THR A 62 -0.60 6.13 -16.20
CA THR A 62 -1.66 5.61 -17.07
C THR A 62 -3.01 5.46 -16.37
N ASN A 63 -3.08 5.53 -15.04
CA ASN A 63 -4.32 5.41 -14.30
C ASN A 63 -5.11 6.72 -14.35
N LYS A 64 -6.42 6.63 -14.62
CA LYS A 64 -7.33 7.78 -14.72
C LYS A 64 -7.37 8.67 -13.47
N ASN A 65 -7.07 8.11 -12.29
CA ASN A 65 -7.06 8.80 -11.00
C ASN A 65 -5.66 9.31 -10.61
N TYR A 66 -4.70 9.27 -11.55
CA TYR A 66 -3.35 9.78 -11.34
C TYR A 66 -3.34 11.30 -11.09
N ASN A 67 -2.47 11.73 -10.18
CA ASN A 67 -2.08 13.12 -9.97
C ASN A 67 -0.68 13.19 -9.35
N LYS A 68 -0.13 14.41 -9.23
CA LYS A 68 1.24 14.62 -8.72
C LYS A 68 1.48 14.13 -7.28
N ILE A 69 0.44 13.95 -6.46
CA ILE A 69 0.51 13.57 -5.04
C ILE A 69 0.50 12.04 -4.86
N ASN A 70 -0.08 11.32 -5.82
CA ASN A 70 -0.14 9.86 -5.83
C ASN A 70 0.74 9.23 -6.90
N ASP A 71 1.67 9.97 -7.52
CA ASP A 71 2.60 9.42 -8.50
C ASP A 71 3.47 8.32 -7.88
N TYR A 72 3.36 7.09 -8.38
CA TYR A 72 4.15 5.95 -7.91
C TYR A 72 5.67 6.20 -7.99
N ASN A 73 6.12 7.03 -8.93
CA ASN A 73 7.55 7.37 -9.03
C ASN A 73 8.08 8.09 -7.77
N LYS A 74 7.19 8.66 -6.94
CA LYS A 74 7.53 9.34 -5.67
C LYS A 74 7.40 8.43 -4.44
N ILE A 75 7.19 7.13 -4.63
CA ILE A 75 7.01 6.22 -3.49
C ILE A 75 8.26 6.16 -2.61
N ASN A 76 9.45 6.16 -3.21
CA ASN A 76 10.72 6.20 -2.48
C ASN A 76 10.90 7.53 -1.77
N ASP A 77 10.62 8.66 -2.42
CA ASP A 77 10.65 9.99 -1.78
C ASP A 77 9.72 10.06 -0.56
N TYR A 78 8.55 9.42 -0.64
CA TYR A 78 7.64 9.33 0.49
C TYR A 78 8.23 8.49 1.63
N ILE A 79 8.79 7.31 1.32
CA ILE A 79 9.46 6.46 2.31
C ILE A 79 10.58 7.24 2.98
N ASP A 80 11.50 7.84 2.22
CA ASP A 80 12.64 8.57 2.77
C ASP A 80 12.22 9.76 3.65
N LYS A 81 11.10 10.40 3.31
CA LYS A 81 10.57 11.55 4.07
C LYS A 81 9.82 11.16 5.34
N TYR A 82 9.08 10.04 5.34
CA TYR A 82 8.14 9.71 6.41
C TYR A 82 8.47 8.43 7.18
N CYS A 83 9.42 7.63 6.71
CA CYS A 83 9.87 6.37 7.30
C CYS A 83 11.25 6.59 7.93
N ASN A 84 11.24 7.04 9.19
CA ASN A 84 12.44 7.31 9.98
C ASN A 84 13.28 6.05 10.28
N TYR A 85 14.44 6.22 10.91
CA TYR A 85 15.30 5.11 11.34
C TYR A 85 14.50 4.07 12.14
N GLY A 86 14.48 2.82 11.67
CA GLY A 86 13.73 1.74 12.33
C GLY A 86 12.41 1.37 11.66
N CYS A 87 11.85 2.25 10.83
CA CYS A 87 10.54 2.09 10.21
C CYS A 87 10.50 0.87 9.27
N LYS A 88 9.38 0.13 9.35
CA LYS A 88 9.07 -1.04 8.52
C LYS A 88 7.92 -0.68 7.58
N TYR A 89 7.96 -1.19 6.35
CA TYR A 89 6.96 -0.88 5.35
C TYR A 89 6.80 -2.00 4.33
N PHE A 90 5.66 -2.00 3.64
CA PHE A 90 5.36 -2.92 2.55
C PHE A 90 4.73 -2.18 1.37
N ILE A 91 4.87 -2.75 0.18
CA ILE A 91 4.24 -2.25 -1.04
C ILE A 91 3.40 -3.37 -1.64
N LEU A 92 2.10 -3.09 -1.79
CA LEU A 92 1.16 -3.94 -2.50
C LEU A 92 0.86 -3.34 -3.88
N LYS A 93 0.80 -4.20 -4.90
CA LYS A 93 0.30 -3.87 -6.23
C LYS A 93 -1.06 -4.51 -6.44
N SER A 94 -2.05 -3.72 -6.85
CA SER A 94 -3.39 -4.21 -7.18
C SER A 94 -3.35 -5.11 -8.42
N CYS A 95 -4.00 -6.26 -8.35
CA CYS A 95 -4.37 -7.08 -9.50
C CYS A 95 -5.73 -6.60 -9.98
N LYS A 96 -5.74 -5.58 -10.85
CA LYS A 96 -6.97 -5.13 -11.52
C LYS A 96 -7.23 -5.95 -12.77
#